data_AF-A0A8B5PQZ5-F1
#
_entry.id   AF-A0A8B5PQZ5-F1
#
_cell.length_a   1.000
_cell.length_b   1.000
_cell.length_c   1.000
_cell.angle_alpha   90.00
_cell.angle_beta   90.00
_cell.angle_gamma   90.00
#
_symmetry.space_group_name_H-M   'P 1'
#
loop_
_entity.id
_entity.type
_entity.pdbx_description
1 polymer ?
#
loop_
_entity_poly.entity_id
_entity_poly.type
_entity_poly.pdbx_seq_one_letter_code
_entity_poly.pdbx_strand_id
1 'polypeptide(L)' 'EGYILVGNHLETTIPRLYAIGDVAKALNQIAVGFGHAALAATHIHNELRRFEADRKPSFSR' A
#
# COMPACT_ATOMS: atom_id res chain seq x y z
N GLU A 1 -11.49 20.21 2.11
CA GLU A 1 -10.34 19.42 2.63
C GLU A 1 -9.41 19.09 1.47
N GLY A 2 -8.11 18.87 1.73
CA GLY A 2 -7.06 18.79 0.69
C GLY A 2 -6.17 17.55 0.80
N TYR A 3 -6.76 16.37 1.01
CA TYR A 3 -6.05 15.08 1.11
C TYR A 3 -6.64 14.05 0.14
N ILE A 4 -5.85 13.02 -0.16
CA ILE A 4 -6.23 11.87 -0.98
C ILE A 4 -7.03 10.88 -0.12
N LEU A 5 -8.15 10.41 -0.65
CA LEU A 5 -8.91 9.32 -0.06
C LEU A 5 -8.15 8.02 -0.24
N VAL A 6 -8.02 7.27 0.85
CA VAL A 6 -7.25 6.02 0.89
C VAL A 6 -8.03 4.90 1.59
N GLY A 7 -7.71 3.66 1.23
CA GLY A 7 -8.18 2.46 1.89
C GLY A 7 -7.38 2.09 3.14
N ASN A 8 -7.56 0.85 3.61
CA ASN A 8 -7.02 0.39 4.89
C ASN A 8 -5.49 0.26 4.89
N HIS A 9 -4.87 0.10 3.73
CA HIS A 9 -3.42 -0.01 3.56
C HIS A 9 -2.83 1.20 2.85
N LEU A 10 -3.53 2.33 2.87
CA LEU A 10 -3.14 3.59 2.26
C LEU A 10 -3.15 3.56 0.71
N GLU A 11 -3.81 2.56 0.12
CA GLU A 11 -4.05 2.44 -1.31
C GLU A 11 -5.05 3.50 -1.79
N THR A 12 -4.77 4.08 -2.96
CA THR A 12 -5.69 5.01 -3.64
C THR A 12 -6.68 4.23 -4.51
N THR A 13 -7.63 4.94 -5.13
CA THR A 13 -8.51 4.35 -6.16
C THR A 13 -7.78 3.99 -7.45
N ILE A 14 -6.54 4.48 -7.65
CA ILE A 14 -5.70 4.07 -8.76
C ILE A 14 -4.96 2.78 -8.36
N PRO A 15 -5.13 1.68 -9.11
CA PRO A 15 -4.51 0.41 -8.75
C PRO A 15 -2.99 0.53 -8.58
N ARG A 16 -2.48 -0.02 -7.47
CA ARG A 16 -1.05 -0.05 -7.11
C ARG A 16 -0.43 1.34 -6.88
N LEU A 17 -1.23 2.37 -6.67
CA LEU A 17 -0.79 3.69 -6.23
C LEU A 17 -1.26 3.94 -4.79
N TYR A 18 -0.37 4.46 -3.95
CA TYR A 18 -0.58 4.65 -2.51
C TYR A 18 -0.29 6.11 -2.13
N ALA A 19 -0.97 6.61 -1.10
CA ALA A 19 -0.76 7.95 -0.54
C ALA A 19 -0.52 7.86 0.97
N ILE A 20 0.63 8.37 1.44
CA ILE A 20 1.11 8.20 2.82
C ILE A 20 1.49 9.55 3.45
N GLY A 21 1.50 9.63 4.78
CA GLY A 21 1.72 10.89 5.49
C GLY A 21 0.62 11.92 5.23
N ASP A 22 0.98 13.20 5.25
CA ASP A 22 0.05 14.35 5.27
C ASP A 22 -0.82 14.50 4.01
N VAL A 23 -0.46 13.80 2.91
CA VAL A 23 -1.31 13.74 1.71
C VAL A 23 -2.50 12.78 1.87
N ALA A 24 -2.53 11.98 2.94
CA ALA A 24 -3.68 11.19 3.37
C ALA A 24 -4.25 11.78 4.67
N LYS A 25 -5.50 11.43 4.99
CA LYS A 25 -6.13 11.91 6.23
C LYS A 25 -5.39 11.38 7.46
N ALA A 26 -4.61 12.22 8.13
CA ALA A 26 -3.83 11.87 9.32
C ALA A 26 -3.45 13.11 10.14
N LEU A 27 -2.74 12.86 11.24
CA LEU A 27 -2.01 13.91 11.95
C LEU A 27 -0.71 14.23 11.19
N ASN A 28 -0.37 15.51 11.10
CA ASN A 28 0.86 15.99 10.44
C ASN A 28 2.10 15.72 11.31
N GLN A 29 2.46 14.44 11.46
CA GLN A 29 3.53 13.97 12.32
C GLN A 29 4.38 12.91 11.61
N ILE A 30 5.70 13.02 11.73
CA ILE A 30 6.66 12.11 11.09
C ILE A 30 6.42 10.65 11.47
N ALA A 31 6.13 10.38 12.75
CA ALA A 31 5.86 9.03 13.24
C ALA A 31 4.62 8.40 12.58
N VAL A 32 3.57 9.20 12.33
CA VAL A 32 2.35 8.76 11.63
C VAL A 32 2.67 8.48 10.16
N GLY A 33 3.41 9.36 9.50
CA GLY A 33 3.88 9.14 8.12
C GLY A 33 4.71 7.86 7.96
N PHE A 34 5.60 7.57 8.92
CA PHE A 34 6.36 6.31 8.93
C PHE A 34 5.46 5.08 9.13
N GLY A 35 4.47 5.15 10.01
CA GLY A 35 3.49 4.08 10.20
C GLY A 35 2.68 3.81 8.92
N HIS A 36 2.24 4.87 8.23
CA HIS A 36 1.60 4.77 6.92
C HIS A 36 2.51 4.07 5.89
N ALA A 37 3.78 4.49 5.81
CA ALA A 37 4.75 3.91 4.89
C ALA A 37 4.96 2.42 5.15
N ALA A 38 5.10 2.03 6.42
CA ALA A 38 5.26 0.63 6.80
C ALA A 38 4.06 -0.22 6.38
N LEU A 39 2.84 0.26 6.65
CA LEU A 39 1.62 -0.47 6.29
C LEU A 39 1.45 -0.62 4.76
N ALA A 40 1.66 0.46 4.00
CA ALA A 40 1.60 0.44 2.54
C ALA A 40 2.67 -0.48 1.95
N ALA A 41 3.91 -0.42 2.46
CA ALA A 41 5.00 -1.27 2.00
C ALA A 41 4.73 -2.76 2.25
N THR A 42 4.19 -3.11 3.42
CA THR A 42 3.77 -4.49 3.74
C THR A 42 2.69 -4.97 2.76
N HIS A 43 1.71 -4.12 2.46
CA HIS A 43 0.66 -4.47 1.51
C HIS A 43 1.20 -4.68 0.09
N ILE A 44 2.02 -3.75 -0.42
CA ILE A 44 2.70 -3.87 -1.73
C ILE A 44 3.53 -5.16 -1.80
N HIS A 45 4.30 -5.45 -0.76
CA HIS A 45 5.11 -6.68 -0.70
C HIS A 45 4.24 -7.94 -0.81
N ASN A 46 3.12 -7.99 -0.08
CA ASN A 46 2.22 -9.13 -0.12
C ASN A 46 1.51 -9.27 -1.47
N GLU A 47 1.10 -8.17 -2.10
CA GLU A 47 0.51 -8.18 -3.44
C GLU A 47 1.51 -8.71 -4.48
N LEU A 48 2.74 -8.21 -4.49
CA LEU A 48 3.78 -8.67 -5.42
C LEU A 48 4.05 -10.16 -5.28
N ARG A 49 4.11 -10.70 -4.06
CA ARG A 49 4.29 -12.13 -3.83
C ARG A 49 3.14 -12.97 -4.37
N ARG A 50 1.90 -12.47 -4.29
CA ARG A 50 0.72 -13.14 -4.87
C ARG A 50 0.81 -13.13 -6.40
N PHE A 51 1.12 -11.97 -6.99
CA PHE A 51 1.33 -11.86 -8.44
C PHE A 51 2.45 -12.79 -8.94
N GLU A 52 3.54 -12.93 -8.20
CA GLU A 52 4.63 -13.86 -8.54
C GLU A 52 4.21 -15.33 -8.42
N ALA A 53 3.44 -15.68 -7.39
CA ALA A 53 2.92 -17.03 -7.21
C ALA A 53 1.97 -17.41 -8.36
N ASP A 54 1.08 -16.50 -8.76
CA ASP A 54 0.14 -16.70 -9.87
C ASP A 54 0.83 -16.81 -11.23
N ARG A 55 2.00 -16.16 -11.40
CA ARG A 55 2.80 -16.21 -12.64
C ARG A 55 3.62 -17.48 -12.80
N LYS A 56 3.96 -18.19 -11.72
CA LYS A 56 4.71 -19.45 -11.82
C LYS A 56 3.76 -20.53 -12.37
N PRO A 57 4.02 -21.09 -13.58
CA PRO A 57 3.20 -22.18 -14.06
C PRO A 57 3.33 -23.35 -13.08
N SER A 58 2.21 -24.03 -12.81
CA SER A 58 2.15 -25.24 -12.00
C SER A 58 2.82 -26.41 -12.72
N PHE A 59 4.11 -26.31 -13.02
CA PHE A 59 4.92 -27.43 -13.48
C PHE A 59 5.79 -27.92 -12.35
N SER A 60 5.14 -28.56 -11.38
CA SER A 60 5.78 -29.42 -10.38
C SER A 60 4.74 -30.40 -9.86
N ARG A 61 4.48 -31.43 -10.66
CA ARG A 61 4.19 -32.77 -10.17
C ARG A 61 5.36 -33.64 -10.58
#